data_AF-A0A927FAH4-F1
#
_entry.id   AF-A0A927FAH4-F1
#
_cell.length_a   1.000
_cell.length_b   1.000
_cell.length_c   1.000
_cell.angle_alpha   90.00
_cell.angle_beta   90.00
_cell.angle_gamma   90.00
#
_symmetry.space_group_name_H-M   'P 1'
#
loop_
_entity.id
_entity.type
_entity.pdbx_description
1 polymer ?
#
loop_
_entity_poly.entity_id
_entity_poly.type
_entity_poly.pdbx_seq_one_letter_code
_entity_poly.pdbx_strand_id
1 'polypeptide(L)'
;MQVLESQSQSLSKRLESLIAEIERSAKMAKMVSMNASVIAVRSRTDSSEAFAFEAVASQIMDISEASLNRIEGLREILREMDSLTSIINKAGRQRMLSQRYMKLALTARLAGDSQANADQQKLRQLFETSLRELLQCPLNSQQVTQQLQHTQTCWESFLQSIEQNDFEAATQKNEIVLTEMNKAVVLYEKLVHDK
;
A
#
# COMPACT_ATOMS: atom_id res chain seq x y z
N MET A 1 2.77 -15.30 5.70
CA MET A 1 2.84 -13.85 5.42
C MET A 1 3.78 -13.55 4.24
N GLN A 2 5.07 -13.94 4.27
CA GLN A 2 6.00 -13.74 3.14
C GLN A 2 5.57 -14.33 1.79
N VAL A 3 4.93 -15.51 1.77
CA VAL A 3 4.45 -16.13 0.53
C VAL A 3 3.32 -15.32 -0.12
N LEU A 4 2.35 -14.84 0.67
CA LEU A 4 1.25 -13.99 0.19
C LEU A 4 1.76 -12.64 -0.33
N GLU A 5 2.77 -12.07 0.33
CA GLU A 5 3.40 -10.82 -0.08
C GLU A 5 4.15 -10.97 -1.42
N SER A 6 4.88 -12.07 -1.59
CA SER A 6 5.57 -12.40 -2.86
C SER A 6 4.59 -12.65 -4.02
N GLN A 7 3.46 -13.30 -3.75
CA GLN A 7 2.40 -13.51 -4.73
C GLN A 7 1.72 -12.20 -5.11
N SER A 8 1.40 -11.33 -4.14
CA SER A 8 0.81 -10.01 -4.40
C SER A 8 1.73 -9.14 -5.26
N GLN A 9 3.03 -9.12 -4.97
CA GLN A 9 4.02 -8.38 -5.77
C GLN A 9 4.16 -8.95 -7.19
N SER A 10 4.10 -10.28 -7.34
CA SER A 10 4.12 -10.93 -8.66
C SER A 10 2.87 -10.61 -9.49
N LEU A 11 1.70 -10.60 -8.85
CA LEU A 11 0.43 -10.21 -9.47
C LEU A 11 0.43 -8.73 -9.89
N SER A 12 0.90 -7.83 -9.03
CA SER A 12 1.02 -6.39 -9.35
C SER A 12 1.90 -6.18 -10.59
N LYS A 13 3.10 -6.79 -10.62
CA LYS A 13 3.99 -6.73 -11.80
C LYS A 13 3.37 -7.28 -13.08
N ARG A 14 2.62 -8.38 -12.98
CA ARG A 14 1.89 -8.95 -14.14
C ARG A 14 0.82 -7.99 -14.64
N LEU A 15 0.07 -7.37 -13.73
CA LEU A 15 -0.97 -6.41 -14.08
C LEU A 15 -0.38 -5.15 -14.71
N GLU A 16 0.75 -4.63 -14.21
CA GLU A 16 1.49 -3.52 -14.82
C GLU A 16 1.93 -3.85 -16.26
N SER A 17 2.44 -5.07 -16.49
CA SER A 17 2.83 -5.52 -17.84
C SER A 17 1.63 -5.55 -18.79
N LEU A 18 0.50 -6.12 -18.35
CA LEU A 18 -0.73 -6.17 -19.14
C LEU A 18 -1.26 -4.76 -19.46
N ILE A 19 -1.24 -3.85 -18.49
CA ILE A 19 -1.61 -2.44 -18.70
C ILE A 19 -0.71 -1.81 -19.78
N ALA A 20 0.60 -2.02 -19.70
CA ALA A 20 1.55 -1.48 -20.68
C ALA A 20 1.38 -2.08 -22.09
N GLU A 21 0.92 -3.33 -22.19
CA GLU A 21 0.60 -3.97 -23.47
C GLU A 21 -0.70 -3.43 -24.08
N ILE A 22 -1.76 -3.30 -23.28
CA ILE A 22 -3.05 -2.73 -23.73
C ILE A 22 -2.90 -1.26 -24.11
N GLU A 23 -2.08 -0.49 -23.38
CA GLU A 23 -1.82 0.91 -23.73
C GLU A 23 -1.14 1.02 -25.10
N ARG A 24 -0.15 0.15 -25.37
CA ARG A 24 0.53 0.09 -26.66
C ARG A 24 -0.43 -0.28 -27.78
N SER A 25 -1.28 -1.29 -27.59
CA SER A 25 -2.25 -1.71 -28.61
C SER A 25 -3.31 -0.63 -28.88
N ALA A 26 -3.83 0.03 -27.84
CA ALA A 26 -4.79 1.13 -27.98
C ALA A 26 -4.19 2.34 -28.72
N LYS A 27 -2.93 2.70 -28.43
CA LYS A 27 -2.22 3.78 -29.16
C LYS A 27 -2.01 3.44 -30.63
N MET A 28 -1.64 2.19 -30.94
CA MET A 28 -1.51 1.72 -32.33
C MET A 28 -2.85 1.75 -33.06
N ALA A 29 -3.93 1.27 -32.43
CA ALA A 29 -5.27 1.28 -33.00
C ALA A 29 -5.76 2.72 -33.30
N LYS A 30 -5.51 3.67 -32.38
CA LYS A 30 -5.81 5.10 -32.59
C LYS A 30 -5.04 5.67 -33.78
N MET A 31 -3.75 5.35 -33.93
CA MET A 31 -2.92 5.80 -35.05
C MET A 31 -3.39 5.21 -36.39
N VAL A 32 -3.67 3.90 -36.45
CA VAL A 32 -4.16 3.23 -37.65
C VAL A 32 -5.50 3.81 -38.08
N SER A 33 -6.40 4.04 -37.12
CA SER A 33 -7.67 4.69 -37.39
C SER A 33 -7.50 6.12 -37.93
N MET A 34 -6.59 6.91 -37.35
CA MET A 34 -6.31 8.27 -37.84
C MET A 34 -5.79 8.27 -39.27
N ASN A 35 -4.89 7.33 -39.60
CA ASN A 35 -4.40 7.15 -40.97
C ASN A 35 -5.52 6.75 -41.93
N ALA A 36 -6.42 5.85 -41.51
CA ALA A 36 -7.58 5.44 -42.30
C ALA A 36 -8.54 6.62 -42.59
N SER A 37 -8.86 7.44 -41.59
CA SER A 37 -9.68 8.65 -41.75
C SER A 37 -9.03 9.64 -42.73
N VAL A 38 -7.72 9.88 -42.63
CA VAL A 38 -6.99 10.77 -43.55
C VAL A 38 -7.01 10.24 -44.99
N ILE A 39 -6.90 8.93 -45.18
CA ILE A 39 -6.96 8.29 -46.50
C ILE A 39 -8.36 8.44 -47.10
N ALA A 40 -9.41 8.20 -46.32
CA ALA A 40 -10.80 8.32 -46.76
C ALA A 40 -11.15 9.75 -47.23
N VAL A 41 -10.70 10.77 -46.49
CA VAL A 41 -10.86 12.19 -46.88
C VAL A 41 -10.12 12.52 -48.18
N ARG A 42 -8.96 11.91 -48.44
CA ARG A 42 -8.12 12.19 -49.61
C ARG A 42 -8.58 11.49 -50.89
N SER A 43 -9.34 10.40 -50.81
CA SER A 43 -9.72 9.57 -51.97
C SER A 43 -10.89 10.09 -52.82
N ARG A 44 -11.42 11.29 -52.54
CA ARG A 44 -12.69 11.84 -53.07
C ARG A 44 -13.89 10.97 -52.64
N THR A 45 -14.60 11.48 -51.65
CA THR A 45 -15.47 10.82 -50.67
C THR A 45 -16.85 10.35 -51.16
N ASP A 46 -17.03 9.98 -52.44
CA ASP A 46 -18.38 9.66 -52.96
C ASP A 46 -18.72 8.16 -53.04
N SER A 47 -17.88 7.27 -52.51
CA SER A 47 -18.19 5.83 -52.44
C SER A 47 -18.76 5.43 -51.08
N SER A 48 -19.79 4.57 -51.07
CA SER A 48 -20.36 4.01 -49.84
C SER A 48 -19.32 3.27 -48.99
N GLU A 49 -18.27 2.73 -49.61
CA GLU A 49 -17.14 2.09 -48.94
C GLU A 49 -16.31 3.09 -48.13
N ALA A 50 -16.06 4.30 -48.64
CA ALA A 50 -15.28 5.32 -47.92
C ALA A 50 -15.98 5.73 -46.60
N PHE A 51 -17.30 5.91 -46.64
CA PHE A 51 -18.11 6.18 -45.44
C PHE A 51 -18.10 5.02 -44.44
N ALA A 52 -18.13 3.77 -44.92
CA ALA A 52 -18.03 2.60 -44.05
C ALA A 52 -16.66 2.51 -43.35
N PHE A 53 -15.57 2.79 -44.06
CA PHE A 53 -14.23 2.85 -43.47
C PHE A 53 -14.09 3.99 -42.45
N GLU A 54 -14.65 5.17 -42.74
CA GLU A 54 -14.63 6.31 -41.82
C GLU A 54 -15.42 6.01 -40.53
N ALA A 55 -16.59 5.37 -40.64
CA ALA A 55 -17.38 4.93 -39.49
C ALA A 55 -16.62 3.92 -38.61
N VAL A 56 -15.98 2.92 -39.22
CA VAL A 56 -15.16 1.92 -38.50
C VAL A 56 -13.94 2.59 -37.86
N ALA A 57 -13.28 3.51 -38.55
CA ALA A 57 -12.16 4.27 -38.01
C ALA A 57 -12.61 5.07 -36.77
N SER A 58 -13.71 5.81 -36.84
CA SER A 58 -14.26 6.55 -35.71
C SER A 58 -14.54 5.62 -34.52
N GLN A 59 -15.18 4.47 -34.76
CA GLN A 59 -15.48 3.52 -33.69
C GLN A 59 -14.20 2.93 -33.05
N ILE A 60 -13.15 2.68 -33.84
CA ILE A 60 -11.85 2.24 -33.32
C ILE A 60 -11.19 3.35 -32.49
N MET A 61 -11.31 4.62 -32.88
CA MET A 61 -10.80 5.75 -32.06
C MET A 61 -11.50 5.79 -30.71
N ASP A 62 -12.83 5.74 -30.69
CA ASP A 62 -13.64 5.82 -29.47
C ASP A 62 -13.32 4.67 -28.51
N ILE A 63 -13.20 3.44 -29.01
CA ILE A 63 -12.83 2.27 -28.22
C ILE A 63 -11.40 2.40 -27.67
N SER A 64 -10.48 2.92 -28.49
CA SER A 64 -9.08 3.12 -28.08
C SER A 64 -9.00 4.17 -26.98
N GLU A 65 -9.74 5.26 -27.10
CA GLU A 65 -9.79 6.33 -26.10
C GLU A 65 -10.40 5.85 -24.78
N ALA A 66 -11.55 5.15 -24.84
CA ALA A 66 -12.16 4.55 -23.68
C ALA A 66 -11.22 3.52 -23.00
N SER A 67 -10.39 2.82 -23.77
CA SER A 67 -9.41 1.87 -23.22
C SER A 67 -8.24 2.56 -22.52
N LEU A 68 -7.76 3.69 -23.06
CA LEU A 68 -6.74 4.51 -22.41
C LEU A 68 -7.25 5.09 -21.08
N ASN A 69 -8.48 5.61 -21.04
CA ASN A 69 -9.08 6.13 -19.80
C ASN A 69 -9.24 5.04 -18.73
N ARG A 70 -9.65 3.82 -19.13
CA ARG A 70 -9.71 2.66 -18.20
C ARG A 70 -8.34 2.28 -17.66
N ILE A 71 -7.29 2.35 -18.49
CA ILE A 71 -5.91 2.09 -18.06
C ILE A 71 -5.46 3.09 -17.01
N GLU A 72 -5.80 4.36 -17.15
CA GLU A 72 -5.48 5.39 -16.14
C GLU A 72 -6.16 5.08 -14.80
N GLY A 73 -7.44 4.71 -14.82
CA GLY A 73 -8.14 4.26 -13.61
C GLY A 73 -7.52 3.01 -12.97
N LEU A 74 -7.11 2.02 -13.78
CA LEU A 74 -6.40 0.84 -13.26
C LEU A 74 -5.04 1.19 -12.64
N ARG A 75 -4.32 2.17 -13.18
CA ARG A 75 -3.05 2.66 -12.61
C ARG A 75 -3.25 3.35 -11.28
N GLU A 76 -4.33 4.11 -11.13
CA GLU A 76 -4.69 4.76 -9.87
C GLU A 76 -5.01 3.73 -8.78
N ILE A 77 -5.82 2.73 -9.11
CA ILE A 77 -6.14 1.60 -8.21
C ILE A 77 -4.86 0.85 -7.80
N LEU A 78 -3.97 0.53 -8.75
CA LEU A 78 -2.70 -0.13 -8.45
C LEU A 78 -1.83 0.68 -7.49
N ARG A 79 -1.73 2.01 -7.70
CA ARG A 79 -0.98 2.89 -6.80
C ARG A 79 -1.59 2.93 -5.40
N GLU A 80 -2.92 2.97 -5.30
CA GLU A 80 -3.62 2.90 -4.01
C GLU A 80 -3.35 1.56 -3.31
N MET A 81 -3.44 0.44 -4.03
CA MET A 81 -3.19 -0.90 -3.50
C MET A 81 -1.76 -1.08 -2.97
N ASP A 82 -0.75 -0.60 -3.72
CA ASP A 82 0.65 -0.66 -3.27
C ASP A 82 0.88 0.21 -2.02
N SER A 83 0.21 1.38 -1.95
CA SER A 83 0.28 2.24 -0.78
C SER A 83 -0.36 1.61 0.45
N LEU A 84 -1.54 0.99 0.32
CA LEU A 84 -2.28 0.33 1.40
C LEU A 84 -1.55 -0.91 1.89
N THR A 85 -1.03 -1.73 0.98
CA THR A 85 -0.22 -2.92 1.32
C THR A 85 1.03 -2.51 2.09
N SER A 86 1.71 -1.46 1.66
CA SER A 86 2.87 -0.89 2.36
C SER A 86 2.53 -0.42 3.78
N ILE A 87 1.37 0.21 3.95
CA ILE A 87 0.86 0.68 5.26
C ILE A 87 0.54 -0.51 6.18
N ILE A 88 -0.20 -1.51 5.69
CA ILE A 88 -0.53 -2.74 6.43
C ILE A 88 0.76 -3.42 6.90
N ASN A 89 1.75 -3.54 6.01
CA ASN A 89 3.05 -4.11 6.35
C ASN A 89 3.80 -3.27 7.39
N LYS A 90 3.75 -1.94 7.29
CA LYS A 90 4.38 -1.03 8.26
C LYS A 90 3.74 -1.17 9.64
N ALA A 91 2.40 -1.21 9.73
CA ALA A 91 1.65 -1.47 10.96
C ALA A 91 1.98 -2.87 11.51
N GLY A 92 2.01 -3.88 10.64
CA GLY A 92 2.34 -5.25 10.98
C GLY A 92 3.74 -5.41 11.59
N ARG A 93 4.74 -4.68 11.08
CA ARG A 93 6.10 -4.66 11.62
C ARG A 93 6.19 -4.10 13.04
N GLN A 94 5.31 -3.19 13.43
CA GLN A 94 5.33 -2.59 14.78
C GLN A 94 5.16 -3.65 15.88
N ARG A 95 4.34 -4.67 15.63
CA ARG A 95 4.19 -5.85 16.51
C ARG A 95 5.52 -6.52 16.78
N MET A 96 6.26 -6.85 15.72
CA MET A 96 7.57 -7.49 15.81
C MET A 96 8.59 -6.59 16.49
N LEU A 97 8.59 -5.29 16.21
CA LEU A 97 9.49 -4.33 16.84
C LEU A 97 9.26 -4.23 18.35
N SER A 98 7.99 -4.14 18.80
CA SER A 98 7.66 -4.06 20.23
C SER A 98 8.08 -5.29 21.02
N GLN A 99 7.85 -6.48 20.47
CA GLN A 99 8.21 -7.77 21.08
C GLN A 99 9.72 -7.98 21.09
N ARG A 100 10.41 -7.59 20.00
CA ARG A 100 11.87 -7.63 19.94
C ARG A 100 12.52 -6.66 20.93
N TYR A 101 11.95 -5.48 21.12
CA TYR A 101 12.40 -4.52 22.13
C TYR A 101 12.30 -5.12 23.54
N MET A 102 11.15 -5.72 23.87
CA MET A 102 10.93 -6.38 25.16
C MET A 102 11.93 -7.51 25.41
N LYS A 103 12.16 -8.36 24.40
CA LYS A 103 13.15 -9.44 24.48
C LYS A 103 14.54 -8.91 24.79
N LEU A 104 14.99 -7.85 24.10
CA LEU A 104 16.30 -7.26 24.38
C LEU A 104 16.37 -6.66 25.79
N ALA A 105 15.29 -6.06 26.29
CA ALA A 105 15.23 -5.51 27.64
C ALA A 105 15.37 -6.60 28.71
N LEU A 106 14.69 -7.74 28.53
CA LEU A 106 14.83 -8.89 29.43
C LEU A 106 16.25 -9.46 29.39
N THR A 107 16.84 -9.61 28.21
CA THR A 107 18.22 -10.09 28.07
C THR A 107 19.21 -9.16 28.77
N ALA A 108 19.08 -7.84 28.60
CA ALA A 108 19.93 -6.85 29.27
C ALA A 108 19.80 -6.96 30.80
N ARG A 109 18.57 -7.06 31.32
CA ARG A 109 18.31 -7.28 32.74
C ARG A 109 19.00 -8.55 33.27
N LEU A 110 18.91 -9.66 32.54
CA LEU A 110 19.55 -10.92 32.92
C LEU A 110 21.08 -10.85 32.89
N ALA A 111 21.64 -10.04 32.00
CA ALA A 111 23.08 -9.78 31.92
C ALA A 111 23.59 -8.82 33.01
N GLY A 112 22.70 -8.20 33.79
CA GLY A 112 23.05 -7.17 34.77
C GLY A 112 23.29 -5.79 34.16
N ASP A 113 22.96 -5.59 32.88
CA ASP A 113 23.03 -4.31 32.21
C ASP A 113 21.83 -3.45 32.62
N SER A 114 22.11 -2.32 33.28
CA SER A 114 21.09 -1.39 33.74
C SER A 114 20.63 -0.38 32.67
N GLN A 115 21.29 -0.35 31.51
CA GLN A 115 21.11 0.70 30.51
C GLN A 115 20.68 0.13 29.15
N ALA A 116 19.78 0.87 28.48
CA ALA A 116 19.33 0.47 27.16
C ALA A 116 20.50 0.49 26.16
N ASN A 117 20.76 -0.65 25.52
CA ASN A 117 21.84 -0.76 24.54
C ASN A 117 21.47 -0.07 23.21
N ALA A 118 22.48 0.16 22.36
CA ALA A 118 22.30 0.85 21.08
C ALA A 118 21.23 0.20 20.18
N ASP A 119 21.07 -1.12 20.25
CA ASP A 119 20.08 -1.83 19.44
C ASP A 119 18.65 -1.62 19.93
N GLN A 120 18.43 -1.54 21.25
CA GLN A 120 17.13 -1.16 21.81
C GLN A 120 16.75 0.27 21.40
N GLN A 121 17.69 1.21 21.46
CA GLN A 121 17.45 2.58 21.02
C GLN A 121 17.05 2.66 19.54
N LYS A 122 17.75 1.92 18.67
CA LYS A 122 17.38 1.82 17.24
C LYS A 122 15.99 1.25 17.04
N LEU A 123 15.63 0.18 17.75
CA LEU A 123 14.29 -0.42 17.65
C LEU A 123 13.19 0.55 18.12
N ARG A 124 13.43 1.27 19.22
CA ARG A 124 12.51 2.30 19.72
C ARG A 124 12.31 3.40 18.69
N GLN A 125 13.40 3.96 18.15
CA GLN A 125 13.34 5.00 17.13
C GLN A 125 12.60 4.53 15.87
N LEU A 126 12.87 3.30 15.41
CA LEU A 126 12.21 2.73 14.25
C LEU A 126 10.71 2.54 14.48
N PHE A 127 10.33 2.09 15.68
CA PHE A 127 8.92 1.96 16.08
C PHE A 127 8.23 3.32 16.09
N GLU A 128 8.77 4.29 16.83
CA GLU A 128 8.17 5.62 17.00
C GLU A 128 8.09 6.40 15.67
N THR A 129 9.11 6.31 14.83
CA THR A 129 9.11 6.95 13.50
C THR A 129 8.04 6.33 12.61
N SER A 130 7.97 4.99 12.56
CA SER A 130 6.96 4.30 11.77
C SER A 130 5.54 4.57 12.27
N LEU A 131 5.33 4.62 13.59
CA LEU A 131 4.04 4.93 14.18
C LEU A 131 3.60 6.37 13.88
N ARG A 132 4.52 7.32 13.88
CA ARG A 132 4.25 8.71 13.47
C ARG A 132 3.85 8.81 12.01
N GLU A 133 4.55 8.10 11.13
CA GLU A 133 4.19 8.01 9.71
C GLU A 133 2.80 7.39 9.50
N LEU A 134 2.47 6.33 10.27
CA LEU A 134 1.14 5.72 10.26
C LEU A 134 0.07 6.72 10.72
N LEU A 135 0.31 7.48 11.79
CA LEU A 135 -0.63 8.50 12.29
C LEU A 135 -0.88 9.63 11.29
N GLN A 136 0.11 9.99 10.48
CA GLN A 136 0.03 11.04 9.45
C GLN A 136 -0.52 10.53 8.11
N CYS A 137 -0.84 9.24 8.00
CA CYS A 137 -1.30 8.66 6.75
C CYS A 137 -2.66 9.25 6.33
N PRO A 138 -2.79 9.80 5.10
CA PRO A 138 -4.05 10.40 4.63
C PRO A 138 -5.16 9.36 4.41
N LEU A 139 -4.82 8.08 4.34
CA LEU A 139 -5.78 6.98 4.18
C LEU A 139 -6.44 6.56 5.51
N ASN A 140 -6.06 7.17 6.63
CA ASN A 140 -6.62 6.83 7.93
C ASN A 140 -8.08 7.27 8.04
N SER A 141 -8.96 6.34 8.39
CA SER A 141 -10.27 6.68 8.93
C SER A 141 -10.13 7.20 10.37
N GLN A 142 -11.19 7.85 10.87
CA GLN A 142 -11.24 8.30 12.28
C GLN A 142 -10.96 7.14 13.25
N GLN A 143 -11.50 5.96 12.96
CA GLN A 143 -11.32 4.76 13.78
C GLN A 143 -9.86 4.27 13.78
N VAL A 144 -9.19 4.27 12.62
CA VAL A 144 -7.76 3.92 12.51
C VAL A 144 -6.91 4.91 13.31
N THR A 145 -7.15 6.21 13.15
CA THR A 145 -6.40 7.25 13.87
C THR A 145 -6.54 7.09 15.39
N GLN A 146 -7.76 6.87 15.90
CA GLN A 146 -8.00 6.62 17.32
C GLN A 146 -7.27 5.37 17.82
N GLN A 147 -7.30 4.29 17.03
CA GLN A 147 -6.61 3.04 17.39
C GLN A 147 -5.08 3.24 17.44
N LEU A 148 -4.49 3.96 16.50
CA LEU A 148 -3.06 4.26 16.49
C LEU A 148 -2.64 5.18 17.64
N GLN A 149 -3.45 6.18 17.98
CA GLN A 149 -3.23 7.04 19.15
C GLN A 149 -3.27 6.24 20.45
N HIS A 150 -4.23 5.31 20.57
CA HIS A 150 -4.29 4.41 21.71
C HIS A 150 -3.03 3.54 21.81
N THR A 151 -2.58 2.95 20.70
CA THR A 151 -1.33 2.19 20.67
C THR A 151 -0.14 3.06 21.08
N GLN A 152 -0.09 4.32 20.67
CA GLN A 152 0.98 5.24 21.09
C GLN A 152 1.04 5.37 22.61
N THR A 153 -0.11 5.58 23.27
CA THR A 153 -0.18 5.65 24.74
C THR A 153 0.22 4.32 25.40
N CYS A 154 -0.21 3.18 24.84
CA CYS A 154 0.20 1.86 25.33
C CYS A 154 1.72 1.65 25.21
N TRP A 155 2.32 2.08 24.11
CA TRP A 155 3.77 2.02 23.87
C TRP A 155 4.55 2.86 24.89
N GLU A 156 4.11 4.08 25.15
CA GLU A 156 4.73 4.97 26.14
C GLU A 156 4.65 4.37 27.56
N SER A 157 3.48 3.82 27.95
CA SER A 157 3.33 3.16 29.25
C SER A 157 4.16 1.90 29.39
N PHE A 158 4.33 1.15 28.29
CA PHE A 158 5.24 0.00 28.22
C PHE A 158 6.68 0.44 28.48
N LEU A 159 7.18 1.45 27.76
CA LEU A 159 8.53 1.97 27.93
C LEU A 159 8.78 2.49 29.35
N GLN A 160 7.80 3.22 29.92
CA GLN A 160 7.88 3.71 31.29
C GLN A 160 8.09 2.57 32.31
N SER A 161 7.48 1.41 32.09
CA SER A 161 7.61 0.26 33.00
C SER A 161 9.00 -0.37 32.94
N ILE A 162 9.61 -0.39 31.74
CA ILE A 162 11.01 -0.79 31.55
C ILE A 162 11.94 0.19 32.27
N GLU A 163 11.72 1.50 32.12
CA GLU A 163 12.52 2.54 32.78
C GLU A 163 12.42 2.47 34.31
N GLN A 164 11.27 2.04 34.83
CA GLN A 164 11.02 1.81 36.26
C GLN A 164 11.55 0.47 36.77
N ASN A 165 12.21 -0.34 35.92
CA ASN A 165 12.65 -1.71 36.23
C ASN A 165 11.53 -2.69 36.65
N ASP A 166 10.28 -2.38 36.31
CA ASP A 166 9.11 -3.23 36.51
C ASP A 166 8.84 -4.08 35.25
N PHE A 167 9.57 -5.18 35.14
CA PHE A 167 9.51 -6.06 33.97
C PHE A 167 8.28 -6.97 33.95
N GLU A 168 7.63 -7.18 35.10
CA GLU A 168 6.36 -7.91 35.16
C GLU A 168 5.27 -7.06 34.49
N ALA A 169 5.12 -5.80 34.92
CA ALA A 169 4.19 -4.87 34.28
C ALA A 169 4.59 -4.59 32.82
N ALA A 170 5.88 -4.48 32.52
CA ALA A 170 6.33 -4.26 31.14
C ALA A 170 5.95 -5.43 30.22
N THR A 171 6.03 -6.68 30.68
CA THR A 171 5.61 -7.85 29.90
C THR A 171 4.12 -7.77 29.57
N GLN A 172 3.28 -7.48 30.57
CA GLN A 172 1.85 -7.35 30.38
C GLN A 172 1.50 -6.21 29.42
N LYS A 173 2.14 -5.05 29.55
CA LYS A 173 1.93 -3.90 28.67
C LYS A 173 2.45 -4.14 27.25
N ASN A 174 3.49 -4.94 27.07
CA ASN A 174 3.98 -5.33 25.74
C ASN A 174 2.96 -6.17 24.98
N GLU A 175 2.25 -7.07 25.67
CA GLU A 175 1.13 -7.84 25.10
C GLU A 175 -0.06 -6.95 24.70
N ILE A 176 -0.31 -5.89 25.47
CA ILE A 176 -1.31 -4.87 25.10
C ILE A 176 -0.87 -4.17 23.81
N VAL A 177 0.37 -3.70 23.70
CA VAL A 177 0.89 -3.07 22.46
C VAL A 177 0.75 -4.01 21.25
N LEU A 178 1.08 -5.29 21.42
CA LEU A 178 0.90 -6.32 20.37
C LEU A 178 -0.56 -6.42 19.93
N THR A 179 -1.47 -6.48 20.90
CA THR A 179 -2.91 -6.62 20.66
C THR A 179 -3.50 -5.38 19.99
N GLU A 180 -3.15 -4.17 20.45
CA GLU A 180 -3.63 -2.93 19.85
C GLU A 180 -3.06 -2.72 18.43
N MET A 181 -1.82 -3.13 18.16
CA MET A 181 -1.30 -3.13 16.79
C MET A 181 -1.92 -4.21 15.90
N ASN A 182 -2.31 -5.38 16.44
CA ASN A 182 -3.12 -6.34 15.69
C ASN A 182 -4.44 -5.71 15.25
N LYS A 183 -5.13 -4.99 16.14
CA LYS A 183 -6.38 -4.30 15.81
C LYS A 183 -6.17 -3.25 14.71
N ALA A 184 -5.10 -2.45 14.79
CA ALA A 184 -4.77 -1.47 13.75
C ALA A 184 -4.57 -2.12 12.37
N VAL A 185 -3.87 -3.26 12.30
CA VAL A 185 -3.70 -4.03 11.05
C VAL A 185 -5.05 -4.50 10.51
N VAL A 186 -5.92 -5.08 11.34
CA VAL A 186 -7.24 -5.53 10.92
C VAL A 186 -8.12 -4.38 10.42
N LEU A 187 -8.02 -3.19 11.03
CA LEU A 187 -8.73 -2.01 10.55
C LEU A 187 -8.24 -1.57 9.16
N TYR A 188 -6.93 -1.59 8.92
CA TYR A 188 -6.40 -1.32 7.58
C TYR A 188 -6.81 -2.39 6.56
N GLU A 189 -6.84 -3.67 6.94
CA GLU A 189 -7.31 -4.76 6.06
C GLU A 189 -8.79 -4.60 5.69
N LYS A 190 -9.63 -4.12 6.61
CA LYS A 190 -11.04 -3.81 6.32
C LYS A 190 -11.20 -2.65 5.35
N LEU A 191 -10.38 -1.59 5.47
CA LEU A 191 -10.39 -0.48 4.51
C LEU A 191 -10.07 -0.93 3.07
N VAL A 192 -9.37 -2.06 2.90
CA VAL A 192 -9.12 -2.66 1.58
C VAL A 192 -10.34 -3.40 1.04
N HIS A 193 -11.17 -3.99 1.90
CA HIS A 193 -12.32 -4.80 1.50
C HIS A 193 -13.61 -3.99 1.34
N ASP A 194 -13.72 -2.84 2.01
CA ASP A 194 -14.90 -1.98 2.00
C ASP A 194 -14.86 -0.89 0.88
N LYS A 195 -13.75 -0.78 0.13
CA LYS A 195 -13.62 0.06 -1.07
C LYS A 195 -13.84 -0.77 -2.34
#